data_AF-A0A842XC79-F1
#
_entry.id   AF-A0A842XC79-F1
#
_cell.length_a   1.000
_cell.length_b   1.000
_cell.length_c   1.000
_cell.angle_alpha   90.00
_cell.angle_beta   90.00
_cell.angle_gamma   90.00
#
_symmetry.space_group_name_H-M   'P 1'
#
loop_
_entity.id
_entity.type
_entity.pdbx_description
1 polymer ?
#
loop_
_entity_poly.entity_id
_entity_poly.type
_entity_poly.pdbx_seq_one_letter_code
_entity_poly.pdbx_strand_id
1 'polypeptide(L)'
;MPPKKRSVKRTTIILDEEEREYIDSLIEKGREPGIKPLISKMLDVYRSMMIYDWKYPGEYYCGISRVAFVNVEFIDTMLRYIPEEKWREVGLKMGEAARVSMEATLNIETTNREKWPDVFKRLRVQGFGDFYLRDKFIILRTPFTNNPEMWGGFLESLLGVRLESRTLTPPLIFEITS
;
A
#
# COMPACT_ATOMS: atom_id res chain seq x y z
N MET A 1 17.97 16.51 -25.71
CA MET A 1 17.05 17.58 -25.27
C MET A 1 17.37 17.95 -23.82
N PRO A 2 17.56 19.23 -23.47
CA PRO A 2 17.74 19.63 -22.09
C PRO A 2 16.42 19.45 -21.30
N PRO A 3 16.47 19.17 -19.98
CA PRO A 3 15.27 18.98 -19.18
C PRO A 3 14.48 20.28 -19.10
N LYS A 4 13.19 20.24 -19.44
CA LYS A 4 12.27 21.38 -19.26
C LYS A 4 12.32 21.83 -17.79
N LYS A 5 12.76 23.07 -17.53
CA LYS A 5 12.61 23.73 -16.22
C LYS A 5 11.13 23.65 -15.82
N ARG A 6 10.80 22.87 -14.78
CA ARG A 6 9.45 22.83 -14.21
C ARG A 6 9.13 24.22 -13.68
N SER A 7 8.23 24.95 -14.35
CA SER A 7 7.72 26.22 -13.85
C SER A 7 6.97 25.97 -12.54
N VAL A 8 7.43 26.53 -11.43
CA VAL A 8 6.73 26.45 -10.15
C VAL A 8 5.42 27.25 -10.27
N LYS A 9 4.29 26.56 -10.31
CA LYS A 9 2.97 27.20 -10.26
C LYS A 9 2.67 27.56 -8.80
N ARG A 10 2.26 28.81 -8.54
CA ARG A 10 1.87 29.30 -7.21
C ARG A 10 0.35 29.30 -7.13
N THR A 11 -0.19 28.80 -6.02
CA THR A 11 -1.62 28.77 -5.73
C THR A 11 -1.83 29.27 -4.31
N THR A 12 -2.84 30.11 -4.10
CA THR A 12 -3.29 30.54 -2.77
C THR A 12 -4.40 29.60 -2.32
N ILE A 13 -4.31 29.09 -1.10
CA ILE A 13 -5.35 28.29 -0.45
C ILE A 13 -5.90 29.16 0.69
N ILE A 14 -7.22 29.30 0.75
CA ILE A 14 -7.91 29.97 1.84
C ILE A 14 -8.42 28.84 2.75
N LEU A 15 -8.03 28.90 4.02
CA LEU A 15 -8.51 28.01 5.07
C LEU A 15 -9.40 28.82 6.00
N ASP A 16 -10.41 28.18 6.57
CA ASP A 16 -11.15 28.80 7.67
C ASP A 16 -10.31 28.82 8.97
N GLU A 17 -10.85 29.47 10.00
CA GLU A 17 -10.16 29.64 11.28
C GLU A 17 -9.95 28.29 11.97
N GLU A 18 -10.95 27.40 11.98
CA GLU A 18 -10.88 26.08 12.62
C GLU A 18 -9.84 25.17 11.94
N GLU A 19 -9.83 25.13 10.60
CA GLU A 19 -8.84 24.42 9.80
C GLU A 19 -7.43 24.92 10.08
N ARG A 20 -7.27 26.25 10.17
CA ARG A 20 -5.97 26.87 10.41
C ARG A 20 -5.45 26.57 11.82
N GLU A 21 -6.28 26.77 12.82
CA GLU A 21 -5.94 26.47 14.22
C GLU A 21 -5.59 24.99 14.40
N TYR A 22 -6.35 24.08 13.76
CA TYR A 22 -6.04 22.66 13.79
C TYR A 22 -4.65 22.35 13.22
N ILE A 23 -4.33 22.89 12.03
CA ILE A 23 -3.03 22.69 11.38
C ILE A 23 -1.89 23.28 12.23
N ASP A 24 -2.06 24.50 12.75
CA ASP A 24 -1.05 25.15 13.58
C ASP A 24 -0.80 24.32 14.86
N SER A 25 -1.86 23.77 15.47
CA SER A 25 -1.71 22.86 16.63
C SER A 25 -0.91 21.59 16.33
N LEU A 26 -0.99 21.07 15.10
CA LEU A 26 -0.20 19.90 14.67
C LEU A 26 1.27 20.28 14.50
N ILE A 27 1.55 21.48 14.00
CA ILE A 27 2.91 21.99 13.79
C ILE A 27 3.58 22.28 15.13
N GLU A 28 2.88 22.95 16.05
CA GLU A 28 3.37 23.25 17.40
C GLU A 28 3.71 21.97 18.18
N LYS A 29 2.90 20.91 18.02
CA LYS A 29 3.15 19.60 18.62
C LYS A 29 4.23 18.79 17.89
N GLY A 30 4.85 19.34 16.84
CA GLY A 30 5.88 18.67 16.04
C GLY A 30 5.36 17.47 15.23
N ARG A 31 4.04 17.32 15.04
CA ARG A 31 3.43 16.23 14.28
C ARG A 31 3.51 16.44 12.77
N GLU A 32 3.51 17.70 12.33
CA GLU A 32 3.69 18.08 10.94
C GLU A 32 4.78 19.16 10.83
N PRO A 33 5.69 19.08 9.84
CA PRO A 33 6.80 20.03 9.71
C PRO A 33 6.38 21.39 9.13
N GLY A 34 5.11 21.54 8.75
CA GLY A 34 4.54 22.78 8.22
C GLY A 34 3.39 22.53 7.25
N ILE A 35 2.66 23.61 6.92
CA ILE A 35 1.49 23.54 6.03
C ILE A 35 1.82 23.04 4.62
N LYS A 36 2.95 23.46 4.04
CA LYS A 36 3.32 23.08 2.66
C LYS A 36 3.63 21.56 2.55
N PRO A 37 4.46 20.97 3.43
CA PRO A 37 4.61 19.52 3.49
C PRO A 37 3.28 18.78 3.73
N LEU A 38 2.44 19.27 4.64
CA LEU A 38 1.13 18.68 4.91
C LEU A 38 0.25 18.64 3.65
N ILE A 39 0.08 19.77 2.96
CA ILE A 39 -0.71 19.83 1.71
C ILE A 39 -0.11 18.90 0.64
N SER A 40 1.21 18.82 0.53
CA SER A 40 1.87 17.92 -0.43
C SER A 40 1.59 16.45 -0.10
N LYS A 41 1.64 16.08 1.18
CA LYS A 41 1.28 14.75 1.69
C LYS A 41 -0.19 14.44 1.42
N MET A 42 -1.10 15.36 1.71
CA MET A 42 -2.54 15.19 1.46
C MET A 42 -2.86 14.98 -0.01
N LEU A 43 -2.23 15.75 -0.92
CA LEU A 43 -2.40 15.55 -2.36
C LEU A 43 -1.85 14.20 -2.83
N ASP A 44 -0.74 13.72 -2.26
CA ASP A 44 -0.21 12.41 -2.63
C ASP A 44 -1.12 11.27 -2.14
N VAL A 45 -1.65 11.38 -0.92
CA VAL A 45 -2.66 10.45 -0.38
C VAL A 45 -3.93 10.47 -1.21
N TYR A 46 -4.47 11.67 -1.49
CA TYR A 46 -5.69 11.86 -2.28
C TYR A 46 -5.63 11.17 -3.64
N ARG A 47 -4.50 11.33 -4.34
CA ARG A 47 -4.28 10.67 -5.63
C ARG A 47 -4.05 9.16 -5.48
N SER A 48 -3.23 8.75 -4.53
CA SER A 48 -2.82 7.34 -4.38
C SER A 48 -3.97 6.44 -3.91
N MET A 49 -4.88 6.98 -3.10
CA MET A 49 -6.08 6.28 -2.63
C MET A 49 -7.28 6.45 -3.58
N MET A 50 -7.12 7.21 -4.67
CA MET A 50 -8.19 7.55 -5.62
C MET A 50 -9.41 8.15 -4.91
N ILE A 51 -9.19 9.06 -3.95
CA ILE A 51 -10.27 9.66 -3.14
C ILE A 51 -11.29 10.41 -4.03
N TYR A 52 -10.88 10.88 -5.21
CA TYR A 52 -11.77 11.49 -6.19
C TYR A 52 -12.88 10.54 -6.71
N ASP A 53 -12.73 9.22 -6.56
CA ASP A 53 -13.76 8.23 -6.90
C ASP A 53 -14.72 7.95 -5.74
N TRP A 54 -14.48 8.50 -4.55
CA TRP A 54 -15.31 8.26 -3.36
C TRP A 54 -16.56 9.13 -3.44
N LYS A 55 -17.70 8.52 -3.75
CA LYS A 55 -18.96 9.26 -4.01
C LYS A 55 -19.76 9.55 -2.74
N TYR A 56 -19.73 8.65 -1.76
CA TYR A 56 -20.55 8.75 -0.56
C TYR A 56 -19.73 8.53 0.71
N PRO A 57 -20.09 9.18 1.84
CA PRO A 57 -19.46 8.91 3.13
C PRO A 57 -19.52 7.42 3.48
N GLY A 58 -18.39 6.85 3.89
CA GLY A 58 -18.27 5.42 4.15
C GLY A 58 -18.06 4.55 2.90
N GLU A 59 -18.25 5.10 1.69
CA GLU A 59 -18.04 4.43 0.41
C GLU A 59 -16.71 4.76 -0.27
N TYR A 60 -15.68 4.05 0.19
CA TYR A 60 -14.32 4.10 -0.33
C TYR A 60 -14.12 3.15 -1.51
N TYR A 61 -13.63 3.69 -2.61
CA TYR A 61 -13.32 2.98 -3.84
C TYR A 61 -11.87 3.19 -4.24
N CYS A 62 -11.28 2.18 -4.85
CA CYS A 62 -10.10 2.38 -5.68
C CYS A 62 -10.45 1.83 -7.05
N GLY A 63 -10.76 2.73 -7.98
CA GLY A 63 -11.48 2.44 -9.22
C GLY A 63 -12.67 1.50 -9.00
N ILE A 64 -12.68 0.31 -9.61
CA ILE A 64 -13.84 -0.60 -9.50
C ILE A 64 -13.91 -1.38 -8.18
N SER A 65 -12.87 -1.32 -7.35
CA SER A 65 -12.75 -2.14 -6.14
C SER A 65 -13.23 -1.37 -4.91
N ARG A 66 -14.20 -1.93 -4.17
CA ARG A 66 -14.66 -1.41 -2.88
C ARG A 66 -13.62 -1.71 -1.80
N VAL A 67 -13.31 -0.74 -0.96
CA VAL A 67 -12.33 -0.86 0.14
C VAL A 67 -13.00 -0.56 1.49
N ALA A 68 -12.63 -1.29 2.53
CA ALA A 68 -13.01 -1.00 3.91
C ALA A 68 -11.77 -0.74 4.76
N PHE A 69 -11.84 0.22 5.68
CA PHE A 69 -10.86 0.34 6.74
C PHE A 69 -11.24 -0.63 7.85
N VAL A 70 -10.36 -1.58 8.12
CA VAL A 70 -10.55 -2.61 9.15
C VAL A 70 -9.34 -2.62 10.07
N ASN A 71 -9.58 -2.84 11.37
CA ASN A 71 -8.49 -2.99 12.31
C ASN A 71 -7.73 -4.29 12.02
N VAL A 72 -6.41 -4.21 12.07
CA VAL A 72 -5.51 -5.36 11.85
C VAL A 72 -5.87 -6.53 12.78
N GLU A 73 -6.22 -6.23 14.03
CA GLU A 73 -6.64 -7.22 15.02
C GLU A 73 -7.83 -8.09 14.58
N PHE A 74 -8.73 -7.55 13.75
CA PHE A 74 -9.86 -8.32 13.21
C PHE A 74 -9.36 -9.36 12.21
N ILE A 75 -8.40 -8.99 11.36
CA ILE A 75 -7.77 -9.91 10.42
C ILE A 75 -6.99 -10.98 11.17
N ASP A 76 -6.14 -10.58 12.12
CA ASP A 76 -5.37 -11.53 12.93
C ASP A 76 -6.27 -12.50 13.69
N THR A 77 -7.41 -12.02 14.22
CA THR A 77 -8.40 -12.88 14.89
C THR A 77 -9.00 -13.90 13.92
N MET A 78 -9.37 -13.48 12.70
CA MET A 78 -9.89 -14.41 11.68
C MET A 78 -8.85 -15.46 11.27
N LEU A 79 -7.60 -15.05 11.09
CA LEU A 79 -6.51 -15.92 10.67
C LEU A 79 -6.23 -17.04 11.69
N ARG A 80 -6.45 -16.81 12.99
CA ARG A 80 -6.30 -17.85 14.03
C ARG A 80 -7.23 -19.06 13.86
N TYR A 81 -8.33 -18.93 13.12
CA TYR A 81 -9.25 -20.04 12.85
C TYR A 81 -8.90 -20.81 11.57
N ILE A 82 -7.87 -20.38 10.84
CA ILE A 82 -7.42 -21.05 9.63
C ILE A 82 -6.34 -22.07 10.00
N PRO A 83 -6.49 -23.36 9.65
CA PRO A 83 -5.47 -24.38 9.86
C PRO A 83 -4.15 -24.00 9.19
N GLU A 84 -3.02 -24.18 9.88
CA GLU A 84 -1.68 -23.74 9.44
C GLU A 84 -1.32 -24.19 8.02
N GLU A 85 -1.68 -25.41 7.65
CA GLU A 85 -1.46 -26.00 6.33
C GLU A 85 -2.16 -25.25 5.18
N LYS A 86 -3.18 -24.44 5.48
CA LYS A 86 -3.93 -23.66 4.49
C LYS A 86 -3.45 -22.23 4.32
N TRP A 87 -2.53 -21.74 5.15
CA TRP A 87 -2.16 -20.31 5.13
C TRP A 87 -1.54 -19.89 3.79
N ARG A 88 -0.71 -20.73 3.18
CA ARG A 88 -0.15 -20.45 1.86
C ARG A 88 -1.23 -20.41 0.77
N GLU A 89 -2.21 -21.30 0.82
CA GLU A 89 -3.35 -21.31 -0.11
C GLU A 89 -4.20 -20.03 0.02
N VAL A 90 -4.46 -19.61 1.27
CA VAL A 90 -5.15 -18.34 1.56
C VAL A 90 -4.36 -17.17 0.96
N GLY A 91 -3.04 -17.14 1.18
CA GLY A 91 -2.14 -16.19 0.55
C GLY A 91 -2.29 -16.16 -0.97
N LEU A 92 -2.17 -17.32 -1.63
CA LEU A 92 -2.30 -17.45 -3.08
C LEU A 92 -3.63 -16.88 -3.60
N LYS A 93 -4.75 -17.22 -2.96
CA LYS A 93 -6.07 -16.71 -3.34
C LYS A 93 -6.21 -15.21 -3.14
N MET A 94 -5.65 -14.67 -2.05
CA MET A 94 -5.61 -13.22 -1.82
C MET A 94 -4.76 -12.50 -2.87
N GLY A 95 -3.61 -13.05 -3.25
CA GLY A 95 -2.73 -12.46 -4.26
C GLY A 95 -3.33 -12.52 -5.68
N GLU A 96 -4.06 -13.59 -6.03
CA GLU A 96 -4.82 -13.69 -7.28
C GLU A 96 -5.87 -12.57 -7.37
N ALA A 97 -6.65 -12.37 -6.30
CA ALA A 97 -7.65 -11.31 -6.24
C ALA A 97 -7.02 -9.91 -6.33
N ALA A 98 -5.90 -9.69 -5.62
CA ALA A 98 -5.16 -8.43 -5.66
C ALA A 98 -4.61 -8.15 -7.06
N ARG A 99 -4.08 -9.16 -7.74
CA ARG A 99 -3.57 -9.04 -9.11
C ARG A 99 -4.66 -8.60 -10.07
N VAL A 100 -5.79 -9.31 -10.09
CA VAL A 100 -6.94 -8.96 -10.95
C VAL A 100 -7.41 -7.53 -10.68
N SER A 101 -7.51 -7.14 -9.40
CA SER A 101 -7.91 -5.79 -9.01
C SER A 101 -6.94 -4.73 -9.55
N MET A 102 -5.63 -4.93 -9.40
CA MET A 102 -4.60 -3.98 -9.87
C MET A 102 -4.52 -3.91 -11.40
N GLU A 103 -4.55 -5.05 -12.08
CA GLU A 103 -4.51 -5.12 -13.54
C GLU A 103 -5.75 -4.44 -14.15
N ALA A 104 -6.96 -4.76 -13.67
CA ALA A 104 -8.20 -4.21 -14.22
C ALA A 104 -8.41 -2.73 -13.90
N THR A 105 -7.97 -2.30 -12.71
CA THR A 105 -8.26 -0.94 -12.23
C THR A 105 -7.17 0.07 -12.56
N LEU A 106 -5.91 -0.34 -12.39
CA LEU A 106 -4.76 0.55 -12.45
C LEU A 106 -3.93 0.31 -13.71
N ASN A 107 -4.27 -0.70 -14.51
CA ASN A 107 -3.51 -1.12 -15.68
C ASN A 107 -2.03 -1.39 -15.33
N ILE A 108 -1.80 -1.99 -14.16
CA ILE A 108 -0.48 -2.40 -13.67
C ILE A 108 -0.31 -3.89 -13.96
N GLU A 109 0.60 -4.24 -14.86
CA GLU A 109 1.00 -5.62 -15.13
C GLU A 109 1.86 -6.14 -13.98
N THR A 110 1.26 -6.85 -13.01
CA THR A 110 1.93 -7.15 -11.74
C THR A 110 3.05 -8.19 -11.87
N THR A 111 2.97 -9.03 -12.90
CA THR A 111 4.00 -10.02 -13.24
C THR A 111 5.21 -9.41 -13.95
N ASN A 112 5.09 -8.18 -14.44
CA ASN A 112 6.19 -7.45 -15.03
C ASN A 112 7.04 -6.80 -13.94
N ARG A 113 8.27 -7.30 -13.79
CA ARG A 113 9.21 -6.86 -12.76
C ARG A 113 9.53 -5.35 -12.81
N GLU A 114 9.49 -4.73 -13.99
CA GLU A 114 9.69 -3.28 -14.13
C GLU A 114 8.56 -2.46 -13.48
N LYS A 115 7.38 -3.06 -13.32
CA LYS A 115 6.18 -2.46 -12.71
C LYS A 115 6.07 -2.73 -11.21
N TRP A 116 6.91 -3.57 -10.64
CA TRP A 116 6.87 -3.88 -9.20
C TRP A 116 6.97 -2.65 -8.28
N PRO A 117 7.72 -1.57 -8.60
CA PRO A 117 7.69 -0.36 -7.79
C PRO A 117 6.28 0.23 -7.65
N ASP A 118 5.46 0.17 -8.70
CA ASP A 118 4.08 0.65 -8.68
C ASP A 118 3.17 -0.30 -7.88
N VAL A 119 3.36 -1.61 -8.02
CA VAL A 119 2.68 -2.64 -7.20
C VAL A 119 2.97 -2.43 -5.71
N PHE A 120 4.24 -2.28 -5.34
CA PHE A 120 4.67 -2.08 -3.95
C PHE A 120 4.19 -0.76 -3.38
N LYS A 121 4.21 0.31 -4.18
CA LYS A 121 3.59 1.57 -3.79
C LYS A 121 2.10 1.37 -3.51
N ARG A 122 1.39 0.62 -4.34
CA ARG A 122 -0.03 0.37 -4.17
C ARG A 122 -0.33 -0.42 -2.90
N LEU A 123 0.40 -1.49 -2.64
CA LEU A 123 0.30 -2.28 -1.41
C LEU A 123 0.56 -1.43 -0.16
N ARG A 124 1.61 -0.61 -0.18
CA ARG A 124 1.94 0.32 0.92
C ARG A 124 0.78 1.28 1.21
N VAL A 125 0.19 1.88 0.17
CA VAL A 125 -0.94 2.80 0.30
C VAL A 125 -2.18 2.11 0.89
N GLN A 126 -2.37 0.82 0.60
CA GLN A 126 -3.44 0.01 1.18
C GLN A 126 -3.13 -0.52 2.60
N GLY A 127 -1.97 -0.19 3.16
CA GLY A 127 -1.57 -0.62 4.51
C GLY A 127 -1.02 -2.06 4.58
N PHE A 128 -0.60 -2.64 3.46
CA PHE A 128 -0.09 -4.02 3.45
C PHE A 128 1.32 -4.13 4.10
N GLY A 129 2.03 -3.01 4.21
CA GLY A 129 3.39 -2.92 4.73
C GLY A 129 4.33 -2.28 3.71
N ASP A 130 5.62 -2.25 4.05
CA ASP A 130 6.65 -1.65 3.22
C ASP A 130 7.45 -2.72 2.47
N PHE A 131 7.28 -2.75 1.16
CA PHE A 131 7.95 -3.68 0.27
C PHE A 131 9.19 -3.06 -0.37
N TYR A 132 10.27 -3.83 -0.43
CA TYR A 132 11.52 -3.46 -1.09
C TYR A 132 12.05 -4.64 -1.89
N LEU A 133 12.49 -4.37 -3.12
CA LEU A 133 13.27 -5.33 -3.91
C LEU A 133 14.76 -5.03 -3.72
N ARG A 134 15.55 -6.02 -3.33
CA ARG A 134 17.02 -5.97 -3.30
C ARG A 134 17.58 -7.22 -3.95
N ASP A 135 18.16 -7.07 -5.14
CA ASP A 135 18.63 -8.17 -5.97
C ASP A 135 17.53 -9.23 -6.17
N LYS A 136 17.70 -10.44 -5.60
CA LYS A 136 16.73 -11.53 -5.64
C LYS A 136 15.82 -11.62 -4.41
N PHE A 137 15.87 -10.64 -3.51
CA PHE A 137 15.11 -10.65 -2.27
C PHE A 137 13.99 -9.61 -2.27
N ILE A 138 12.79 -10.05 -1.86
CA ILE A 138 11.69 -9.17 -1.50
C ILE A 138 11.68 -9.04 0.02
N ILE A 139 11.77 -7.82 0.51
CA ILE A 139 11.77 -7.50 1.93
C ILE A 139 10.47 -6.78 2.26
N LEU A 140 9.72 -7.33 3.21
CA LEU A 140 8.49 -6.77 3.73
C LEU A 140 8.69 -6.33 5.19
N ARG A 141 8.63 -5.02 5.43
CA ARG A 141 8.65 -4.42 6.78
C ARG A 141 7.24 -4.05 7.21
N THR A 142 7.01 -4.09 8.52
CA THR A 142 5.71 -3.76 9.15
C THR A 142 4.52 -4.36 8.40
N PRO A 143 4.52 -5.68 8.10
CA PRO A 143 3.36 -6.30 7.49
C PRO A 143 2.16 -6.17 8.41
N PHE A 144 0.95 -6.11 7.85
CA PHE A 144 -0.25 -6.10 8.68
C PHE A 144 -0.46 -7.42 9.45
N THR A 145 0.20 -8.51 9.06
CA THR A 145 0.21 -9.76 9.85
C THR A 145 1.56 -10.44 9.74
N ASN A 146 1.94 -11.24 10.73
CA ASN A 146 3.30 -11.79 10.84
C ASN A 146 3.48 -13.16 10.17
N ASN A 147 2.47 -13.69 9.47
CA ASN A 147 2.55 -15.04 8.93
C ASN A 147 3.31 -15.12 7.59
N PRO A 148 4.50 -15.75 7.55
CA PRO A 148 5.31 -15.82 6.34
C PRO A 148 4.70 -16.68 5.24
N GLU A 149 3.93 -17.72 5.56
CA GLU A 149 3.33 -18.61 4.54
C GLU A 149 2.22 -17.91 3.76
N MET A 150 1.34 -17.16 4.45
CA MET A 150 0.34 -16.34 3.80
C MET A 150 0.98 -15.29 2.91
N TRP A 151 2.00 -14.59 3.40
CA TRP A 151 2.72 -13.58 2.60
C TRP A 151 3.46 -14.18 1.42
N GLY A 152 4.08 -15.36 1.59
CA GLY A 152 4.70 -16.10 0.52
C GLY A 152 3.71 -16.39 -0.59
N GLY A 153 2.59 -17.05 -0.26
CA GLY A 153 1.53 -17.33 -1.23
C GLY A 153 0.96 -16.06 -1.88
N PHE A 154 0.72 -15.00 -1.10
CA PHE A 154 0.22 -13.72 -1.60
C PHE A 154 1.13 -13.11 -2.65
N LEU A 155 2.43 -13.05 -2.37
CA LEU A 155 3.41 -12.46 -3.28
C LEU A 155 3.67 -13.35 -4.50
N GLU A 156 3.64 -14.68 -4.34
CA GLU A 156 3.81 -15.62 -5.45
C GLU A 156 2.74 -15.43 -6.52
N SER A 157 1.45 -15.43 -6.15
CA SER A 157 0.37 -15.29 -7.12
C SER A 157 0.18 -13.86 -7.62
N LEU A 158 0.50 -12.85 -6.78
CA LEU A 158 0.47 -11.46 -7.19
C LEU A 158 1.55 -11.14 -8.23
N LEU A 159 2.78 -11.62 -8.02
CA LEU A 159 3.93 -11.25 -8.84
C LEU A 159 4.28 -12.30 -9.91
N GLY A 160 3.64 -13.48 -9.88
CA GLY A 160 3.88 -14.54 -10.86
C GLY A 160 5.27 -15.17 -10.71
N VAL A 161 5.78 -15.28 -9.49
CA VAL A 161 7.11 -15.83 -9.17
C VAL A 161 6.99 -16.90 -8.09
N ARG A 162 8.06 -17.66 -7.85
CA ARG A 162 8.16 -18.52 -6.66
C ARG A 162 9.06 -17.93 -5.60
N LEU A 163 8.66 -18.13 -4.34
CA LEU A 163 9.30 -17.52 -3.19
C LEU A 163 9.61 -18.55 -2.11
N GLU A 164 10.82 -18.45 -1.59
CA GLU A 164 11.25 -19.18 -0.40
C GLU A 164 11.46 -18.19 0.76
N SER A 165 10.84 -18.46 1.91
CA SER A 165 11.00 -17.60 3.09
C SER A 165 12.38 -17.81 3.71
N ARG A 166 13.05 -16.71 4.05
CA ARG A 166 14.34 -16.68 4.76
C ARG A 166 14.20 -16.30 6.23
N THR A 167 13.01 -15.87 6.66
CA THR A 167 12.73 -15.39 8.03
C THR A 167 11.33 -15.79 8.46
N LEU A 168 11.16 -16.14 9.74
CA LEU A 168 9.84 -16.47 10.30
C LEU A 168 9.15 -15.29 10.99
N THR A 169 9.85 -14.17 11.18
CA THR A 169 9.35 -12.97 11.86
C THR A 169 9.74 -11.72 11.08
N PRO A 170 8.97 -10.61 11.18
CA PRO A 170 9.32 -9.36 10.52
C PRO A 170 10.72 -8.84 10.88
N PRO A 171 11.45 -8.24 9.92
CA PRO A 171 11.08 -8.07 8.52
C PRO A 171 11.04 -9.41 7.79
N LEU A 172 9.96 -9.66 7.03
CA LEU A 172 9.81 -10.88 6.26
C LEU A 172 10.67 -10.77 5.00
N ILE A 173 11.55 -11.74 4.79
CA ILE A 173 12.47 -11.78 3.66
C ILE A 173 12.15 -13.00 2.82
N PHE A 174 11.84 -12.78 1.55
CA PHE A 174 11.56 -13.83 0.56
C PHE A 174 12.61 -13.82 -0.53
N GLU A 175 13.18 -14.97 -0.85
CA GLU A 175 14.06 -15.15 -2.00
C GLU A 175 13.27 -15.60 -3.22
N ILE A 176 13.50 -14.96 -4.36
CA ILE A 176 12.94 -15.36 -5.66
C ILE A 176 13.74 -16.54 -6.18
N THR A 177 13.08 -17.68 -6.36
CA THR A 177 13.70 -18.94 -6.80
C THR A 177 13.38 -19.33 -8.23
N SER A 178 12.31 -18.76 -8.82
CA SER A 178 11.96 -18.85 -10.24
C SER A 178 11.05 -17.72 -10.65
#